data_AF-A0A7Z9XDA2-F1
#
_entry.id   AF-A0A7Z9XDA2-F1
#
_cell.length_a   1.000
_cell.length_b   1.000
_cell.length_c   1.000
_cell.angle_alpha   90.00
_cell.angle_beta   90.00
_cell.angle_gamma   90.00
#
_symmetry.space_group_name_H-M   'P 1'
#
loop_
_entity.id
_entity.type
_entity.pdbx_description
1 polymer ?
#
loop_
_entity_poly.entity_id
_entity_poly.type
_entity_poly.pdbx_seq_one_letter_code
_entity_poly.pdbx_strand_id
1 'polypeptide(L)'
;PKSDRIGPEKVIWRYDPVVFSTATPADFHEETYPRIARGLEGHTRRCVISILDVYRKAKKRFRKLREQGLELTACEGEALGDLIRTFVCAGHENGMEVFSCAEEIDLKPFGIQPGKCVDDEYISNVFGINVTHKKDPSQRKACGCVISKDIGMYNTCLLGCQYCYATTSFERARNNYKKHDPASPSLIGWHDSQPA
;
A
#
# COMPACT_ATOMS: atom_id res chain seq x y z
N PRO A 1 -20.61 6.96 1.85
CA PRO A 1 -19.31 6.36 1.44
C PRO A 1 -19.50 5.18 0.49
N LYS A 2 -18.50 4.74 -0.30
CA LYS A 2 -18.66 3.54 -1.15
C LYS A 2 -18.98 2.29 -0.32
N SER A 3 -18.44 2.20 0.90
CA SER A 3 -18.69 1.14 1.88
C SER A 3 -20.18 0.94 2.19
N ASP A 4 -20.98 1.99 2.25
CA ASP A 4 -22.43 1.88 2.52
C ASP A 4 -23.18 1.11 1.42
N ARG A 5 -22.61 1.05 0.20
CA ARG A 5 -23.20 0.36 -0.94
C ARG A 5 -22.67 -1.05 -1.13
N ILE A 6 -21.40 -1.31 -0.78
CA ILE A 6 -20.74 -2.57 -1.07
C ILE A 6 -20.49 -3.43 0.17
N GLY A 7 -20.55 -2.84 1.36
CA GLY A 7 -20.18 -3.47 2.64
C GLY A 7 -18.77 -3.06 3.09
N PRO A 8 -18.54 -2.83 4.39
CA PRO A 8 -17.23 -2.47 4.94
C PRO A 8 -16.18 -3.57 4.78
N GLU A 9 -16.58 -4.84 4.67
CA GLU A 9 -15.70 -5.97 4.38
C GLU A 9 -15.14 -5.98 2.95
N LYS A 10 -15.65 -5.12 2.05
CA LYS A 10 -15.11 -4.93 0.69
C LYS A 10 -14.23 -3.70 0.56
N VAL A 11 -13.96 -3.03 1.68
CA VAL A 11 -13.08 -1.87 1.74
C VAL A 11 -11.95 -2.20 2.71
N ILE A 12 -10.72 -2.08 2.24
CA ILE A 12 -9.52 -2.24 3.07
C ILE A 12 -8.83 -0.89 3.13
N TRP A 13 -8.62 -0.37 4.34
CA TRP A 13 -7.82 0.83 4.52
C TRP A 13 -6.34 0.48 4.43
N ARG A 14 -5.60 1.23 3.62
CA ARG A 14 -4.15 1.12 3.51
C ARG A 14 -3.52 2.39 4.06
N TYR A 15 -2.88 2.28 5.21
CA TYR A 15 -1.98 3.30 5.74
C TYR A 15 -0.55 2.90 5.40
N ASP A 16 -0.29 2.88 4.09
CA ASP A 16 0.84 2.21 3.46
C ASP A 16 1.42 3.08 2.32
N PRO A 17 2.71 3.49 2.39
CA PRO A 17 3.63 3.28 3.50
C PRO A 17 3.48 4.33 4.61
N VAL A 18 3.83 3.96 5.84
CA VAL A 18 4.16 4.89 6.92
C VAL A 18 5.53 5.50 6.61
N VAL A 19 5.55 6.82 6.41
CA VAL A 19 6.74 7.56 5.99
C VAL A 19 7.21 8.42 7.15
N PHE A 20 8.31 8.04 7.77
CA PHE A 20 8.96 8.88 8.78
C PHE A 20 9.80 9.97 8.11
N SER A 21 9.52 11.22 8.43
CA SER A 21 10.28 12.36 7.90
C SER A 21 10.23 13.56 8.85
N THR A 22 10.97 14.62 8.54
CA THR A 22 10.85 15.92 9.22
C THR A 22 9.44 16.52 9.13
N ALA A 23 8.64 16.13 8.13
CA ALA A 23 7.26 16.59 7.98
C ALA A 23 6.22 15.61 8.58
N THR A 24 6.61 14.35 8.77
CA THR A 24 5.76 13.28 9.31
C THR A 24 6.56 12.45 10.33
N PRO A 25 6.92 13.03 11.49
CA PRO A 25 7.58 12.31 12.56
C PRO A 25 6.66 11.27 13.23
N ALA A 26 7.17 10.55 14.23
CA ALA A 26 6.42 9.48 14.90
C ALA A 26 5.15 10.02 15.59
N ASP A 27 5.26 11.11 16.34
CA ASP A 27 4.16 11.85 16.98
C ASP A 27 3.05 12.25 15.99
N PHE A 28 3.42 12.71 14.79
CA PHE A 28 2.45 12.97 13.73
C PHE A 28 1.60 11.73 13.41
N HIS A 29 2.22 10.55 13.35
CA HIS A 29 1.52 9.31 13.09
C HIS A 29 0.73 8.81 14.31
N GLU A 30 1.23 9.04 15.54
CA GLU A 30 0.52 8.76 16.80
C GLU A 30 -0.81 9.53 16.87
N GLU A 31 -0.85 10.76 16.37
CA GLU A 31 -2.09 11.56 16.33
C GLU A 31 -2.94 11.25 15.09
N THR A 32 -2.31 11.09 13.93
CA THR A 32 -3.01 11.02 12.65
C THR A 32 -3.68 9.67 12.44
N TYR A 33 -3.02 8.56 12.79
CA TYR A 33 -3.59 7.25 12.56
C TYR A 33 -4.90 7.04 13.34
N PRO A 34 -4.97 7.28 14.67
CA PRO A 34 -6.22 7.11 15.42
C PRO A 34 -7.32 8.05 14.94
N ARG A 35 -6.98 9.29 14.55
CA ARG A 35 -7.95 10.23 13.99
C ARG A 35 -8.59 9.71 12.69
N ILE A 36 -7.78 9.15 11.78
CA ILE A 36 -8.29 8.54 10.54
C ILE A 36 -9.06 7.26 10.85
N ALA A 37 -8.55 6.41 11.75
CA ALA A 37 -9.23 5.17 12.16
C ALA A 37 -10.65 5.46 12.66
N ARG A 38 -10.80 6.48 13.52
CA ARG A 38 -12.12 6.93 13.99
C ARG A 38 -13.02 7.43 12.87
N GLY A 39 -12.47 8.18 11.91
CA GLY A 39 -13.22 8.63 10.74
C GLY A 39 -13.63 7.50 9.78
N LEU A 40 -13.04 6.31 9.92
CA LEU A 40 -13.32 5.13 9.09
C LEU A 40 -14.07 4.03 9.86
N GLU A 41 -14.46 4.29 11.12
CA GLU A 41 -15.23 3.36 11.93
C GLU A 41 -16.48 2.89 11.18
N GLY A 42 -16.71 1.58 11.13
CA GLY A 42 -17.84 0.98 10.42
C GLY A 42 -17.76 1.01 8.88
N HIS A 43 -16.72 1.62 8.29
CA HIS A 43 -16.53 1.70 6.84
C HIS A 43 -15.48 0.73 6.29
N THR A 44 -14.69 0.10 7.15
CA THR A 44 -13.70 -0.93 6.83
C THR A 44 -13.60 -1.91 8.01
N ARG A 45 -13.16 -3.15 7.73
CA ARG A 45 -12.84 -4.15 8.77
C ARG A 45 -11.35 -4.45 8.89
N ARG A 46 -10.54 -3.96 7.94
CA ARG A 46 -9.12 -4.28 7.86
C ARG A 46 -8.30 -3.03 7.56
N CYS A 47 -7.21 -2.88 8.29
CA CYS A 47 -6.16 -1.93 7.99
C CYS A 47 -4.88 -2.68 7.60
N VAL A 48 -4.23 -2.25 6.54
CA VAL A 48 -2.91 -2.76 6.14
C VAL A 48 -1.91 -1.63 6.24
N ILE A 49 -0.83 -1.89 6.96
CA ILE A 49 0.29 -0.96 7.15
C ILE A 49 1.56 -1.53 6.52
N SER A 50 2.47 -0.64 6.15
CA SER A 50 3.86 -0.97 5.84
C SER A 50 4.73 0.19 6.32
N ILE A 51 6.01 -0.05 6.55
CA ILE A 51 6.98 1.01 6.84
C ILE A 51 7.76 1.29 5.56
N LEU A 52 8.07 2.56 5.32
CA LEU A 52 8.73 2.98 4.10
C LEU A 52 10.08 2.26 3.88
N ASP A 53 10.14 1.41 2.85
CA ASP A 53 11.39 0.91 2.28
C ASP A 53 12.04 1.94 1.34
N VAL A 54 13.25 2.41 1.66
CA VAL A 54 14.00 3.30 0.75
C VAL A 54 14.56 2.51 -0.44
N TYR A 55 13.81 2.46 -1.54
CA TYR A 55 14.29 1.79 -2.75
C TYR A 55 15.34 2.61 -3.52
N ARG A 56 16.29 1.91 -4.15
CA ARG A 56 17.46 2.49 -4.86
C ARG A 56 17.09 3.61 -5.86
N LYS A 57 15.95 3.48 -6.54
CA LYS A 57 15.48 4.42 -7.58
C LYS A 57 14.94 5.75 -7.00
N ALA A 58 14.47 5.77 -5.75
CA ALA A 58 14.00 6.99 -5.09
C ALA A 58 15.14 7.80 -4.46
N LYS A 59 16.31 7.21 -4.22
CA LYS A 59 17.45 7.88 -3.57
C LYS A 59 17.80 9.25 -4.18
N LYS A 60 17.81 9.36 -5.52
CA LYS A 60 18.08 10.65 -6.20
C LYS A 60 16.99 11.69 -5.93
N ARG A 61 15.72 11.26 -5.89
CA ARG A 61 14.57 12.14 -5.63
C ARG A 61 14.53 12.57 -4.17
N PHE A 62 14.80 11.65 -3.25
CA PHE A 62 14.93 11.95 -1.82
C PHE A 62 16.09 12.90 -1.52
N ARG A 63 17.21 12.82 -2.24
CA ARG A 63 18.28 13.82 -2.11
C ARG A 63 17.79 15.23 -2.46
N LYS A 64 17.03 15.38 -3.55
CA LYS A 64 16.43 16.67 -3.93
C LYS A 64 15.42 17.17 -2.89
N LEU A 65 14.65 16.26 -2.29
CA LEU A 65 13.73 16.61 -1.20
C LEU A 65 14.49 17.10 0.04
N ARG A 66 15.64 16.50 0.34
CA ARG A 66 16.50 16.94 1.44
C ARG A 66 17.01 18.36 1.23
N GLU A 67 17.40 18.72 0.01
CA GLU A 67 17.76 20.11 -0.36
C GLU A 67 16.59 21.09 -0.17
N GLN A 68 15.34 20.59 -0.11
CA GLN A 68 14.12 21.35 0.14
C GLN A 68 13.67 21.28 1.62
N GLY A 69 14.49 20.71 2.52
CA GLY A 69 14.19 20.60 3.95
C GLY A 69 13.36 19.38 4.37
N LEU A 70 13.02 18.48 3.43
CA LEU A 70 12.33 17.23 3.73
C LEU A 70 13.31 16.08 3.79
N GLU A 71 13.60 15.62 5.01
CA GLU A 71 14.51 14.50 5.26
C GLU A 71 13.74 13.32 5.81
N LEU A 72 13.99 12.13 5.25
CA LEU A 72 13.46 10.89 5.80
C LEU A 72 14.19 10.57 7.09
N THR A 73 13.43 10.21 8.12
CA THR A 73 13.94 9.82 9.43
C THR A 73 13.71 8.32 9.65
N ALA A 74 14.39 7.75 10.64
CA ALA A 74 14.17 6.37 11.06
C ALA A 74 13.31 6.37 12.33
N CYS A 75 12.42 5.38 12.45
CA CYS A 75 11.71 5.05 13.67
C CYS A 75 11.97 3.57 13.92
N GLU A 76 12.69 3.25 14.99
CA GLU A 76 13.20 1.91 15.26
C GLU A 76 13.12 1.61 16.77
N GLY A 77 13.33 0.35 17.14
CA GLY A 77 13.39 -0.07 18.54
C GLY A 77 12.08 0.16 19.30
N GLU A 78 12.20 0.64 20.54
CA GLU A 78 11.06 0.83 21.45
C GLU A 78 10.05 1.86 20.91
N ALA A 79 10.53 2.97 20.34
CA ALA A 79 9.68 4.01 19.76
C ALA A 79 8.79 3.47 18.62
N LEU A 80 9.34 2.63 17.74
CA LEU A 80 8.55 1.96 16.73
C LEU A 80 7.53 1.01 17.36
N GLY A 81 7.93 0.27 18.40
CA GLY A 81 7.05 -0.61 19.13
C GLY A 81 5.85 0.12 19.76
N ASP A 82 6.05 1.29 20.35
CA ASP A 82 5.00 2.12 20.92
C ASP A 82 4.03 2.65 19.86
N LEU A 83 4.57 3.07 18.71
CA LEU A 83 3.75 3.50 17.59
C LEU A 83 2.91 2.36 17.02
N ILE A 84 3.49 1.17 16.86
CA ILE A 84 2.77 -0.02 16.38
C ILE A 84 1.67 -0.43 17.38
N ARG A 85 1.94 -0.37 18.70
CA ARG A 85 0.90 -0.57 19.73
C ARG A 85 -0.23 0.43 19.57
N THR A 86 0.09 1.70 19.33
CA THR A 86 -0.91 2.76 19.09
C THR A 86 -1.78 2.42 17.88
N PHE A 87 -1.19 1.93 16.79
CA PHE A 87 -1.95 1.53 15.60
C PHE A 87 -2.88 0.34 15.87
N VAL A 88 -2.40 -0.70 16.56
CA VAL A 88 -3.21 -1.88 16.91
C VAL A 88 -4.36 -1.50 17.82
N CYS A 89 -4.10 -0.73 18.88
CA CYS A 89 -5.14 -0.25 19.80
C CYS A 89 -6.20 0.56 19.06
N ALA A 90 -5.80 1.57 18.28
CA ALA A 90 -6.74 2.40 17.53
C ALA A 90 -7.49 1.60 16.46
N GLY A 91 -6.86 0.62 15.80
CA GLY A 91 -7.52 -0.28 14.88
C GLY A 91 -8.63 -1.07 15.58
N HIS A 92 -8.30 -1.73 16.70
CA HIS A 92 -9.26 -2.54 17.47
C HIS A 92 -10.41 -1.72 18.03
N GLU A 93 -10.14 -0.54 18.60
CA GLU A 93 -11.16 0.39 19.12
C GLU A 93 -12.18 0.79 18.04
N ASN A 94 -11.78 0.82 16.77
CA ASN A 94 -12.62 1.21 15.65
C ASN A 94 -13.05 0.01 14.78
N GLY A 95 -12.95 -1.22 15.32
CA GLY A 95 -13.45 -2.45 14.69
C GLY A 95 -12.66 -2.92 13.48
N MET A 96 -11.35 -2.65 13.46
CA MET A 96 -10.42 -3.05 12.39
C MET A 96 -9.32 -3.97 12.91
N GLU A 97 -9.04 -5.02 12.16
CA GLU A 97 -7.82 -5.81 12.33
C GLU A 97 -6.67 -5.20 11.53
N VAL A 98 -5.48 -5.15 12.13
CA VAL A 98 -4.28 -4.56 11.51
C VAL A 98 -3.33 -5.65 11.00
N PHE A 99 -2.91 -5.53 9.75
CA PHE A 99 -1.99 -6.45 9.07
C PHE A 99 -0.78 -5.71 8.51
N SER A 100 0.35 -6.39 8.39
CA SER A 100 1.54 -5.85 7.72
C SER A 100 1.63 -6.31 6.27
N CYS A 101 2.15 -5.47 5.38
CA CYS A 101 2.31 -5.80 3.96
C CYS A 101 3.77 -6.07 3.60
N ALA A 102 4.16 -7.35 3.62
CA ALA A 102 5.50 -7.81 3.22
C ALA A 102 6.65 -7.11 3.99
N GLU A 103 6.42 -6.84 5.27
CA GLU A 103 7.41 -6.36 6.22
C GLU A 103 8.37 -7.49 6.61
N GLU A 104 9.66 -7.17 6.74
CA GLU A 104 10.67 -8.12 7.25
C GLU A 104 10.76 -8.08 8.78
N ILE A 105 10.30 -6.98 9.40
CA ILE A 105 10.23 -6.84 10.86
C ILE A 105 9.10 -7.73 11.39
N ASP A 106 9.39 -8.51 12.43
CA ASP A 106 8.37 -9.32 13.09
C ASP A 106 7.45 -8.47 13.96
N LEU A 107 6.24 -8.21 13.47
CA LEU A 107 5.21 -7.46 14.17
C LEU A 107 4.18 -8.36 14.89
N LYS A 108 4.34 -9.69 14.83
CA LYS A 108 3.46 -10.64 15.53
C LYS A 108 3.40 -10.42 17.04
N PRO A 109 4.48 -10.04 17.75
CA PRO A 109 4.40 -9.73 19.18
C PRO A 109 3.42 -8.60 19.54
N PHE A 110 3.08 -7.76 18.55
CA PHE A 110 2.12 -6.66 18.71
C PHE A 110 0.70 -7.03 18.24
N GLY A 111 0.47 -8.29 17.85
CA GLY A 111 -0.81 -8.76 17.32
C GLY A 111 -0.99 -8.54 15.82
N ILE A 112 0.01 -8.02 15.10
CA ILE A 112 -0.08 -7.80 13.66
C ILE A 112 0.41 -9.04 12.90
N GLN A 113 -0.48 -9.65 12.13
CA GLN A 113 -0.12 -10.76 11.26
C GLN A 113 0.37 -10.26 9.89
N PRO A 114 1.28 -10.99 9.22
CA PRO A 114 1.58 -10.76 7.82
C PRO A 114 0.31 -10.91 6.97
N GLY A 115 -0.06 -9.85 6.27
CA GLY A 115 -1.24 -9.80 5.42
C GLY A 115 -0.96 -10.19 3.97
N LYS A 116 -2.04 -10.50 3.25
CA LYS A 116 -2.06 -10.65 1.80
C LYS A 116 -2.86 -9.49 1.20
N CYS A 117 -2.32 -8.79 0.21
CA CYS A 117 -3.07 -7.78 -0.54
C CYS A 117 -4.06 -8.44 -1.50
N VAL A 118 -3.62 -9.54 -2.11
CA VAL A 118 -4.45 -10.48 -2.85
C VAL A 118 -4.57 -11.72 -1.97
N ASP A 119 -5.62 -11.75 -1.17
CA ASP A 119 -5.85 -12.70 -0.10
C ASP A 119 -6.94 -13.70 -0.51
N ASP A 120 -6.53 -14.94 -0.74
CA ASP A 120 -7.39 -16.06 -1.13
C ASP A 120 -8.49 -16.36 -0.12
N GLU A 121 -8.16 -16.38 1.17
CA GLU A 121 -9.14 -16.65 2.23
C GLU A 121 -10.12 -15.49 2.35
N TYR A 122 -9.62 -14.25 2.31
CA TYR A 122 -10.48 -13.07 2.34
C TYR A 122 -11.40 -12.97 1.12
N ILE A 123 -10.88 -13.26 -0.08
CA ILE A 123 -11.68 -13.26 -1.31
C ILE A 123 -12.78 -14.32 -1.23
N SER A 124 -12.47 -15.52 -0.74
CA SER A 124 -13.46 -16.57 -0.54
C SER A 124 -14.53 -16.15 0.48
N ASN A 125 -14.13 -15.61 1.62
CA ASN A 125 -15.06 -15.19 2.68
C ASN A 125 -15.96 -14.02 2.27
N VAL A 126 -15.43 -13.04 1.53
CA VAL A 126 -16.15 -11.80 1.19
C VAL A 126 -16.98 -11.94 -0.09
N PHE A 127 -16.49 -12.69 -1.08
CA PHE A 127 -17.11 -12.79 -2.40
C PHE A 127 -17.64 -14.19 -2.73
N GLY A 128 -17.35 -15.20 -1.91
CA GLY A 128 -17.68 -16.60 -2.23
C GLY A 128 -16.88 -17.14 -3.42
N ILE A 129 -15.75 -16.52 -3.76
CA ILE A 129 -14.92 -16.87 -4.92
C ILE A 129 -13.70 -17.63 -4.45
N ASN A 130 -13.55 -18.86 -4.89
CA ASN A 130 -12.35 -19.64 -4.65
C ASN A 130 -11.30 -19.34 -5.73
N VAL A 131 -10.13 -18.88 -5.29
CA VAL A 131 -8.97 -18.60 -6.14
C VAL A 131 -7.83 -19.57 -5.78
N THR A 132 -6.71 -19.45 -6.48
CA THR A 132 -5.52 -20.25 -6.11
C THR A 132 -4.99 -19.83 -4.74
N HIS A 133 -4.58 -20.82 -3.94
CA HIS A 133 -3.89 -20.62 -2.66
C HIS A 133 -2.36 -20.53 -2.83
N LYS A 134 -1.85 -20.60 -4.07
CA LYS A 134 -0.42 -20.57 -4.34
C LYS A 134 0.11 -19.15 -4.20
N LYS A 135 1.14 -18.97 -3.37
CA LYS A 135 1.92 -17.72 -3.31
C LYS A 135 2.42 -17.36 -4.71
N ASP A 136 2.30 -16.10 -5.07
CA ASP A 136 2.91 -15.57 -6.28
C ASP A 136 4.45 -15.61 -6.18
N PRO A 137 5.14 -16.37 -7.05
CA PRO A 137 6.60 -16.47 -7.02
C PRO A 137 7.30 -15.17 -7.44
N SER A 138 6.60 -14.26 -8.13
CA SER A 138 7.14 -12.96 -8.56
C SER A 138 7.18 -11.91 -7.44
N GLN A 139 6.45 -12.14 -6.35
CA GLN A 139 6.37 -11.22 -5.21
C GLN A 139 7.53 -11.42 -4.23
N ARG A 140 7.83 -10.36 -3.45
CA ARG A 140 8.85 -10.34 -2.39
C ARG A 140 8.76 -11.59 -1.48
N LYS A 141 9.89 -12.01 -0.90
CA LYS A 141 9.97 -13.21 -0.06
C LYS A 141 8.99 -13.15 1.13
N ALA A 142 8.88 -12.00 1.77
CA ALA A 142 7.96 -11.76 2.90
C ALA A 142 6.50 -11.55 2.47
N CYS A 143 6.20 -11.40 1.17
CA CYS A 143 4.83 -11.19 0.69
C CYS A 143 4.04 -12.49 0.70
N GLY A 144 2.81 -12.47 1.20
CA GLY A 144 1.92 -13.65 1.21
C GLY A 144 0.93 -13.72 0.05
N CYS A 145 0.86 -12.70 -0.83
CA CYS A 145 -0.16 -12.62 -1.88
C CYS A 145 -0.18 -13.87 -2.77
N VAL A 146 -1.40 -14.28 -3.15
CA VAL A 146 -1.58 -15.34 -4.13
C VAL A 146 -1.34 -14.84 -5.56
N ILE A 147 -1.15 -15.78 -6.49
CA ILE A 147 -0.91 -15.47 -7.90
C ILE A 147 -1.98 -14.52 -8.43
N SER A 148 -1.53 -13.43 -9.02
CA SER A 148 -2.38 -12.43 -9.68
C SER A 148 -1.66 -11.85 -10.89
N LYS A 149 -2.42 -11.21 -11.77
CA LYS A 149 -1.88 -10.42 -12.88
C LYS A 149 -2.24 -8.96 -12.65
N ASP A 150 -1.22 -8.10 -12.60
CA ASP A 150 -1.44 -6.65 -12.58
C ASP A 150 -1.99 -6.21 -13.94
N ILE A 151 -3.06 -5.41 -13.92
CA ILE A 151 -3.67 -4.81 -15.10
C ILE A 151 -3.20 -3.36 -15.32
N GLY A 152 -2.39 -2.85 -14.39
CA GLY A 152 -1.76 -1.54 -14.46
C GLY A 152 -0.55 -1.53 -15.39
N MET A 153 -0.03 -0.32 -15.63
CA MET A 153 1.11 -0.16 -16.52
C MET A 153 2.01 0.99 -16.10
N TYR A 154 3.29 0.66 -15.98
CA TYR A 154 4.31 1.57 -15.51
C TYR A 154 4.64 2.68 -16.51
N ASN A 155 5.17 3.79 -15.99
CA ASN A 155 5.54 4.97 -16.77
C ASN A 155 4.38 5.48 -17.64
N THR A 156 3.18 5.61 -17.07
CA THR A 156 2.01 6.24 -17.71
C THR A 156 1.44 7.37 -16.87
N CYS A 157 1.58 7.29 -15.54
CA CYS A 157 1.10 8.29 -14.61
C CYS A 157 1.91 9.60 -14.69
N LEU A 158 1.21 10.73 -14.79
CA LEU A 158 1.79 12.07 -14.91
C LEU A 158 1.96 12.82 -13.57
N LEU A 159 1.49 12.25 -12.46
CA LEU A 159 1.37 12.95 -11.18
C LEU A 159 2.69 13.39 -10.53
N GLY A 160 3.83 12.84 -10.96
CA GLY A 160 5.11 13.37 -10.51
C GLY A 160 5.57 12.94 -9.10
N CYS A 161 4.94 11.92 -8.49
CA CYS A 161 5.20 11.56 -7.10
C CYS A 161 6.68 11.21 -6.84
N GLN A 162 7.28 11.80 -5.80
CA GLN A 162 8.71 11.61 -5.49
C GLN A 162 9.01 10.16 -5.07
N TYR A 163 8.07 9.53 -4.36
CA TYR A 163 8.12 8.11 -4.01
C TYR A 163 7.44 7.18 -5.04
N CYS A 164 7.30 7.59 -6.32
CA CYS A 164 6.69 6.72 -7.33
C CYS A 164 7.59 5.55 -7.74
N TYR A 165 7.19 4.32 -7.40
CA TYR A 165 7.85 3.08 -7.84
C TYR A 165 7.51 2.72 -9.31
N ALA A 166 6.29 3.06 -9.77
CA ALA A 166 5.77 2.72 -11.09
C ALA A 166 6.25 3.65 -12.21
N THR A 167 6.62 4.90 -11.89
CA THR A 167 7.12 5.87 -12.88
C THR A 167 8.59 6.14 -12.62
N THR A 168 9.43 5.65 -13.51
CA THR A 168 10.89 5.79 -13.41
C THR A 168 11.43 6.94 -14.26
N SER A 169 10.68 7.37 -15.30
CA SER A 169 10.96 8.58 -16.07
C SER A 169 9.66 9.33 -16.36
N PHE A 170 9.60 10.61 -15.97
CA PHE A 170 8.44 11.46 -16.26
C PHE A 170 8.35 11.83 -17.73
N GLU A 171 9.47 11.88 -18.44
CA GLU A 171 9.46 12.05 -19.89
C GLU A 171 8.83 10.84 -20.58
N ARG A 172 9.20 9.62 -20.17
CA ARG A 172 8.57 8.40 -20.68
C ARG A 172 7.09 8.36 -20.33
N ALA A 173 6.70 8.77 -19.13
CA ALA A 173 5.29 8.90 -18.75
C ALA A 173 4.53 9.84 -19.68
N ARG A 174 5.08 11.02 -19.98
CA ARG A 174 4.49 11.95 -20.96
C ARG A 174 4.39 11.34 -22.36
N ASN A 175 5.43 10.66 -22.82
CA ASN A 175 5.44 10.04 -24.15
C ASN A 175 4.46 8.87 -24.25
N ASN A 176 4.29 8.07 -23.19
CA ASN A 176 3.29 7.00 -23.14
C ASN A 176 1.88 7.55 -23.02
N TYR A 177 1.66 8.61 -22.25
CA TYR A 177 0.36 9.26 -22.14
C TYR A 177 -0.14 9.79 -23.50
N LYS A 178 0.75 10.31 -24.35
CA LYS A 178 0.39 10.70 -25.73
C LYS A 178 -0.11 9.53 -26.61
N LYS A 179 0.15 8.28 -26.20
CA LYS A 179 -0.30 7.06 -26.88
C LYS A 179 -1.52 6.44 -26.20
N HIS A 180 -2.11 7.12 -25.21
CA HIS A 180 -3.35 6.70 -24.60
C HIS A 180 -4.46 6.85 -25.62
N ASP A 181 -5.23 5.78 -25.81
CA ASP A 181 -6.43 5.76 -26.63
C ASP A 181 -7.58 5.23 -25.77
N PRO A 182 -8.62 6.04 -25.49
CA PRO A 182 -9.78 5.59 -24.72
C PRO A 182 -10.59 4.46 -25.40
N ALA A 183 -10.45 4.28 -26.72
CA ALA A 183 -11.08 3.18 -27.45
C ALA A 183 -10.29 1.87 -27.33
N SER A 184 -9.07 1.93 -26.80
CA SER A 184 -8.24 0.75 -26.60
C SER A 184 -8.63 -0.02 -25.33
N PRO A 185 -8.60 -1.36 -25.36
CA PRO A 185 -8.81 -2.20 -24.18
C PRO A 185 -7.63 -2.17 -23.19
N SER A 186 -6.53 -1.49 -23.53
CA SER A 186 -5.36 -1.26 -22.67
C SER A 186 -5.14 0.22 -22.37
N LEU A 187 -4.37 0.51 -21.33
CA LEU A 187 -4.04 1.89 -20.96
C LEU A 187 -3.16 2.59 -22.02
N ILE A 188 -2.39 1.86 -22.83
CA ILE A 188 -1.65 2.35 -24.01
C ILE A 188 -1.84 1.39 -25.17
N GLY A 189 -1.83 1.92 -26.40
CA GLY A 189 -1.97 1.08 -27.60
C GLY A 189 -3.43 0.69 -27.84
N TRP A 190 -3.66 -0.64 -27.97
CA TRP A 190 -4.85 -1.54 -27.85
C TRP A 190 -4.32 -2.97 -27.63
N HIS A 191 -4.99 -3.88 -26.90
CA HIS A 191 -4.65 -5.32 -26.80
C HIS A 191 -5.88 -6.25 -26.56
N ASP A 192 -6.08 -7.29 -27.38
CA ASP A 192 -7.14 -8.31 -27.23
C ASP A 192 -6.61 -9.78 -27.09
N SER A 193 -5.28 -9.94 -27.18
CA SER A 193 -4.41 -11.13 -26.96
C SER A 193 -4.57 -12.42 -27.82
N GLN A 194 -3.43 -13.02 -28.19
CA GLN A 194 -3.25 -14.50 -28.21
C GLN A 194 -2.23 -14.92 -27.15
N PRO A 195 -2.42 -16.10 -26.49
CA PRO A 195 -1.94 -16.34 -25.14
C PRO A 195 -0.60 -17.08 -25.07
N ALA A 196 0.18 -16.75 -24.04
CA ALA A 196 0.82 -17.72 -23.16
C ALA A 196 0.84 -17.16 -21.73
#